data_AF-A0A7X8WT98-F1
#
_entry.id   AF-A0A7X8WT98-F1
#
_cell.length_a   1.000
_cell.length_b   1.000
_cell.length_c   1.000
_cell.angle_alpha   90.00
_cell.angle_beta   90.00
_cell.angle_gamma   90.00
#
_symmetry.space_group_name_H-M   'P 1'
#
loop_
_entity.id
_entity.type
_entity.pdbx_description
1 polymer ?
#
loop_
_entity_poly.entity_id
_entity_poly.type
_entity_poly.pdbx_seq_one_letter_code
_entity_poly.pdbx_strand_id
1 'polypeptide(L)' 'QIATASGFSDNGLAAVKIRDSGSGKWGYIDETGAFVIEPQFDSAQSFLDNGLALVEVDGKWGYIDETGAFVIEP' A
#
# COMPACT_ATOMS: atom_id res chain seq x y z
N GLN A 1 8.70 15.73 1.31
CA GLN A 1 8.34 14.30 1.34
C GLN A 1 9.17 13.58 0.30
N ILE A 2 9.91 12.54 0.66
CA ILE A 2 10.63 11.69 -0.30
C ILE A 2 9.81 10.41 -0.41
N ALA A 3 9.09 10.26 -1.52
CA ALA A 3 8.32 9.06 -1.84
C ALA A 3 9.22 8.06 -2.56
N THR A 4 9.12 6.78 -2.21
CA THR A 4 9.73 5.68 -2.99
C THR A 4 8.61 4.71 -3.33
N ALA A 5 8.31 4.57 -4.63
CA ALA A 5 7.31 3.65 -5.14
C ALA A 5 7.97 2.33 -5.60
N SER A 6 7.26 1.23 -5.40
CA SER A 6 7.50 -0.02 -6.15
C SER A 6 7.09 0.16 -7.62
N GLY A 7 7.46 -0.77 -8.50
CA GLY A 7 6.85 -0.83 -9.83
C GLY A 7 5.34 -1.08 -9.72
N PHE A 8 4.57 -0.65 -10.71
CA PHE A 8 3.14 -0.95 -10.79
C PHE A 8 2.91 -2.46 -10.98
N SER A 9 1.96 -3.01 -10.22
CA SER A 9 1.40 -4.35 -10.45
C SER A 9 0.49 -4.37 -11.69
N ASP A 10 0.04 -5.54 -12.14
CA ASP A 10 -0.82 -5.70 -13.32
C ASP A 10 -2.17 -4.94 -13.23
N ASN A 11 -2.61 -4.63 -12.01
CA ASN A 11 -3.79 -3.80 -11.75
C ASN A 11 -3.51 -2.28 -11.79
N GLY A 12 -2.30 -1.86 -12.16
CA GLY A 12 -1.92 -0.45 -12.26
C GLY A 12 -1.69 0.24 -10.91
N LEU A 13 -1.57 -0.53 -9.81
CA LEU A 13 -1.32 0.01 -8.48
C LEU A 13 0.14 -0.22 -8.05
N ALA A 14 0.73 0.78 -7.39
CA ALA A 14 2.06 0.68 -6.80
C ALA A 14 2.02 1.05 -5.32
N ALA A 15 2.64 0.22 -4.48
CA ALA A 15 2.88 0.55 -3.08
C ALA A 15 3.90 1.68 -3.00
N VAL A 16 3.59 2.73 -2.24
CA VAL A 16 4.46 3.88 -2.03
C VAL A 16 4.62 4.18 -0.55
N LYS A 17 5.86 4.40 -0.11
CA LYS A 17 6.15 4.86 1.24
C LYS A 17 6.29 6.36 1.27
N ILE A 18 5.45 7.03 2.04
CA ILE A 18 5.56 8.46 2.31
C ILE A 18 6.30 8.66 3.64
N ARG A 19 7.49 9.27 3.55
CA ARG A 19 8.26 9.69 4.73
C ARG A 19 7.83 11.08 5.17
N ASP A 20 7.34 11.18 6.40
CA ASP A 20 7.27 12.43 7.17
C ASP A 20 8.41 12.47 8.22
N SER A 21 8.41 13.46 9.12
CA SER A 21 9.38 13.71 10.20
C SER A 21 9.31 12.66 11.33
N GLY A 22 9.33 11.36 10.96
CA GLY A 22 9.22 10.19 11.82
C GLY A 22 9.16 8.87 11.02
N SER A 23 8.40 7.88 11.50
CA SER A 23 8.15 6.60 10.83
C SER A 23 7.21 6.79 9.63
N GLY A 24 7.70 6.63 8.40
CA GLY A 24 6.87 6.77 7.19
C GLY A 24 5.79 5.69 7.07
N LYS A 25 4.64 6.04 6.52
CA LYS A 25 3.50 5.13 6.26
C LYS A 25 3.42 4.76 4.78
N TRP A 26 2.83 3.61 4.51
CA TRP A 26 2.59 3.11 3.17
C TRP A 26 1.13 3.30 2.74
N GLY A 27 0.96 3.63 1.47
CA GLY A 27 -0.30 3.63 0.74
C GLY A 27 -0.08 3.12 -0.68
N TYR A 28 -1.07 3.33 -1.55
CA TYR A 28 -1.02 2.89 -2.94
C TYR A 28 -1.45 4.01 -3.89
N ILE A 29 -0.70 4.14 -4.98
CA ILE A 29 -0.96 5.11 -6.04
C ILE A 29 -1.30 4.39 -7.35
N ASP A 30 -2.09 5.06 -8.19
CA ASP A 30 -2.30 4.67 -9.58
C ASP A 30 -1.16 5.14 -10.50
N GLU A 31 -1.24 4.79 -11.77
CA GLU A 31 -0.27 5.17 -12.81
C GLU A 31 -0.15 6.69 -13.03
N THR A 32 -1.14 7.48 -12.61
CA THR A 32 -1.09 8.94 -12.66
C THR A 32 -0.32 9.54 -11.49
N GLY A 33 -0.04 8.73 -10.46
CA GLY A 33 0.54 9.13 -9.20
C GLY A 33 -0.48 9.62 -8.17
N ALA A 34 -1.78 9.45 -8.43
CA ALA A 34 -2.83 9.79 -7.48
C ALA A 34 -3.00 8.65 -6.46
N PHE A 35 -3.30 9.00 -5.20
CA PHE A 35 -3.58 7.99 -4.18
C PHE A 35 -4.92 7.30 -4.45
N VAL A 36 -4.87 5.98 -4.51
CA VAL A 36 -6.04 5.11 -4.46
C VAL A 36 -6.30 4.67 -3.02
N ILE A 37 -5.21 4.41 -2.28
CA ILE A 37 -5.26 4.13 -0.84
C ILE A 37 -4.27 5.08 -0.15
N GLU A 38 -4.81 5.96 0.69
CA GLU A 38 -4.00 6.93 1.45
C GLU A 38 -2.99 6.22 2.37
N PRO A 39 -1.81 6.84 2.64
CA PRO A 39 -0.80 6.24 3.50
C PRO A 39 -1.32 6.01 4.93
N GLN A 40 -1.47 4.73 5.31
CA GLN A 40 -2.00 4.35 6.62
C GLN A 40 -1.32 3.10 7.22
N PHE A 41 -0.65 2.30 6.38
CA PHE A 41 -0.02 1.04 6.80
C PHE A 41 1.42 1.23 7.28
N ASP A 42 1.87 0.41 8.22
CA ASP A 42 3.26 0.38 8.68
C ASP A 42 4.19 -0.22 7.61
N SER A 43 3.67 -1.21 6.89
CA SER A 43 4.31 -1.88 5.78
C SER A 43 3.28 -2.30 4.73
N ALA A 44 3.68 -2.37 3.47
CA ALA A 44 2.81 -2.74 2.37
C ALA A 44 3.63 -3.44 1.28
N GLN A 45 3.12 -4.53 0.74
CA GLN A 45 3.65 -5.21 -0.44
C GLN A 45 2.89 -4.78 -1.70
N SER A 46 3.48 -5.04 -2.88
CA SER A 46 2.79 -4.88 -4.15
C SER A 46 1.55 -5.79 -4.23
N PHE A 47 0.56 -5.39 -5.03
CA PHE A 47 -0.59 -6.23 -5.32
C PHE A 47 -0.15 -7.48 -6.10
N LEU A 48 -0.70 -8.62 -5.70
CA LEU A 48 -0.57 -9.89 -6.40
C LEU A 48 -1.58 -9.96 -7.55
N ASP A 49 -1.39 -10.90 -8.48
CA ASP A 49 -2.27 -11.13 -9.64
C ASP A 49 -3.74 -11.43 -9.28
N ASN A 50 -4.01 -11.80 -8.02
CA ASN A 50 -5.35 -12.04 -7.51
C ASN A 50 -6.03 -10.77 -6.91
N GLY A 51 -5.40 -9.59 -7.04
CA GLY A 51 -5.94 -8.33 -6.53
C GLY A 51 -5.81 -8.15 -5.02
N LEU A 52 -4.99 -8.95 -4.33
CA LEU A 52 -4.72 -8.80 -2.91
C LEU A 52 -3.34 -8.25 -2.64
N ALA A 53 -3.23 -7.42 -1.59
CA ALA A 53 -1.94 -6.97 -1.07
C ALA A 53 -1.81 -7.27 0.42
N LEU A 54 -0.61 -7.69 0.82
CA LEU A 54 -0.25 -7.94 2.20
C LEU A 54 0.18 -6.61 2.85
N VAL A 55 -0.47 -6.23 3.95
CA VAL A 55 -0.21 -4.98 4.67
C VAL A 55 -0.04 -5.23 6.17
N GLU A 56 0.73 -4.35 6.82
CA GLU A 56 0.97 -4.39 8.25
C GLU A 56 0.31 -3.20 8.96
N VAL A 57 -0.39 -3.48 10.06
CA VAL A 57 -0.96 -2.49 10.98
C VAL A 57 -0.64 -2.91 12.41
N ASP A 58 -0.01 -2.01 13.17
CA ASP A 58 0.34 -2.21 14.58
C ASP A 58 1.11 -3.52 14.85
N GLY A 59 1.99 -3.89 13.92
CA GLY A 59 2.84 -5.08 14.01
C GLY A 59 2.16 -6.40 13.65
N LYS A 60 0.95 -6.35 13.07
CA LYS A 60 0.23 -7.53 12.58
C LYS A 60 -0.10 -7.42 11.11
N TRP A 61 -0.26 -8.58 10.46
CA TRP A 61 -0.38 -8.69 9.02
C TRP A 61 -1.77 -9.10 8.58
N GLY A 62 -2.33 -8.35 7.64
CA GLY A 62 -3.62 -8.61 7.01
C GLY A 62 -3.52 -8.53 5.49
N TYR A 63 -4.60 -8.92 4.82
CA TYR A 63 -4.74 -8.76 3.36
C TYR A 63 -5.83 -7.75 3.06
N ILE A 64 -5.55 -6.84 2.15
CA ILE A 64 -6.52 -5.89 1.60
C ILE A 64 -6.81 -6.18 0.13
N ASP A 65 -7.97 -5.74 -0.33
CA ASP A 65 -8.28 -5.62 -1.76
C ASP A 65 -7.81 -4.28 -2.35
N GLU A 66 -8.05 -4.07 -3.65
CA GLU A 66 -7.66 -2.87 -4.39
C GLU A 66 -8.32 -1.57 -3.92
N THR A 67 -9.42 -1.67 -3.17
CA THR A 67 -10.09 -0.51 -2.55
C THR A 67 -9.47 -0.13 -1.21
N GLY A 68 -8.61 -1.01 -0.66
CA GLY A 68 -8.03 -0.88 0.67
C GLY A 68 -8.86 -1.53 1.78
N ALA A 69 -9.93 -2.26 1.45
CA ALA A 69 -10.73 -2.96 2.44
C ALA A 69 -10.05 -4.27 2.86
N PHE A 70 -10.06 -4.59 4.15
CA PHE A 70 -9.52 -5.85 4.66
C PHE A 70 -10.36 -7.04 4.20
N VAL A 71 -9.70 -7.98 3.52
CA VAL A 71 -10.20 -9.32 3.23
C VAL A 71 -9.81 -10.27 4.36
N ILE A 72 -8.64 -10.03 4.99
CA ILE A 72 -8.18 -10.70 6.22
C ILE A 72 -7.64 -9.62 7.16
N GLU A 73 -8.22 -9.55 8.36
CA GLU A 73 -7.85 -8.57 9.39
C GLU A 73 -6.44 -8.85 9.97
N PRO A 74 -5.65 -7.80 10.27
CA PRO A 74 -4.37 -7.88 10.98
C PRO A 74 -4.50 -8.19 12.48
#